data_AF-A0A9P1FE51-F1
#
_entry.id   AF-A0A9P1FE51-F1
#
_cell.length_a   1.000
_cell.length_b   1.000
_cell.length_c   1.000
_cell.angle_alpha   90.00
_cell.angle_beta   90.00
_cell.angle_gamma   90.00
#
_symmetry.space_group_name_H-M   'P 1'
#
loop_
_entity.id
_entity.type
_entity.pdbx_description
1 polymer ?
#
loop_
_entity_poly.entity_id
_entity_poly.type
_entity_poly.pdbx_seq_one_letter_code
_entity_poly.pdbx_strand_id
1 'polypeptide(L)'
;MVEKVDQARKGARALSTGSQVGWAVKLAVLGGMWLTLYLIHLQIGDAKEIKRFDPFEILEVSPGASAAEVKKAYRQLSLKYHPDKNPDDPLAASRFMQITKAHNALTDETAKANYEKYGNPDGPQTSKVGIGLPRFLLEKENHLMILCLFFFLLLFVVPMAFICYYQRTKNYAANGVMIETLQFMGYYINEATRLKNCPELLAASAESRGMALRPSDNEELKTLGAQVTEHKKRQFKLPIIIKNDIILLAHMQRLHHLMSPSLREDLDEILRHSLKISQAMIEIACMREWFFTAQAMIEFRRSLIQALDVKSSQLLQIPHFNDEILKHCLKGKNATSTLADYLQKDPEQRKGLSSMTADQIADVEAFASHCSNMECKAITEVEDEKEIVVGDIATVTVQLLRKNLHEGEAMGPVHAPLFPEPKFEEWWIFLVEGAPNTRIIAFERIRDTERLIEAKLRFQISRPGKHSLTVHALCDSYVGIDKKVDLNFNVSTEDEVKREIFVHPEDEELDLQPTLFQQFMGELGGDDDSEEEEDEKKEKTKPVEKLSDGKQQKAESDDDKKDGDDSDSSDSDSDGD
;
A
#
# COMPACT_ATOMS: atom_id res chain seq x y z
N MET A 1 18.91 -19.95 -19.87
CA MET A 1 18.44 -18.77 -19.09
C MET A 1 18.56 -17.38 -19.74
N VAL A 2 19.74 -16.89 -20.18
CA VAL A 2 19.90 -15.48 -20.66
C VAL A 2 18.98 -15.12 -21.82
N GLU A 3 18.81 -16.02 -22.78
CA GLU A 3 17.95 -15.81 -23.95
C GLU A 3 16.45 -15.82 -23.61
N LYS A 4 16.07 -16.57 -22.57
CA LYS A 4 14.70 -16.62 -22.03
C LYS A 4 14.39 -15.44 -21.11
N VAL A 5 15.38 -14.93 -20.37
CA VAL A 5 15.29 -13.65 -19.65
C VAL A 5 15.20 -12.50 -20.65
N ASP A 6 15.88 -12.59 -21.79
CA ASP A 6 15.72 -11.63 -22.89
C ASP A 6 14.39 -11.78 -23.63
N GLN A 7 13.84 -12.99 -23.75
CA GLN A 7 12.46 -13.20 -24.23
C GLN A 7 11.41 -12.73 -23.21
N ALA A 8 11.66 -12.85 -21.90
CA ALA A 8 10.81 -12.29 -20.85
C ALA A 8 10.91 -10.75 -20.82
N ARG A 9 12.09 -10.18 -21.09
CA ARG A 9 12.28 -8.73 -21.31
C ARG A 9 11.62 -8.26 -22.61
N LYS A 10 11.66 -9.05 -23.70
CA LYS A 10 10.96 -8.78 -24.96
C LYS A 10 9.44 -8.96 -24.80
N GLY A 11 8.98 -9.91 -23.99
CA GLY A 11 7.59 -10.13 -23.60
C GLY A 11 7.07 -9.00 -22.71
N ALA A 12 7.86 -8.51 -21.76
CA ALA A 12 7.57 -7.28 -21.01
C ALA A 12 7.53 -6.03 -21.90
N ARG A 13 8.34 -5.99 -22.98
CA ARG A 13 8.24 -4.96 -24.03
C ARG A 13 7.01 -5.16 -24.93
N ALA A 14 6.54 -6.38 -25.15
CA ALA A 14 5.36 -6.69 -25.96
C ALA A 14 4.04 -6.47 -25.20
N LEU A 15 3.98 -6.79 -23.91
CA LEU A 15 2.94 -6.39 -22.94
C LEU A 15 2.84 -4.86 -22.80
N SER A 16 3.85 -4.13 -23.27
CA SER A 16 3.74 -2.69 -23.42
C SER A 16 2.83 -2.27 -24.57
N THR A 17 2.29 -3.11 -25.45
CA THR A 17 1.49 -2.65 -26.61
C THR A 17 0.22 -1.88 -26.21
N GLY A 18 -0.47 -2.23 -25.12
CA GLY A 18 -1.52 -1.39 -24.50
C GLY A 18 -0.96 -0.13 -23.81
N SER A 19 0.27 -0.21 -23.31
CA SER A 19 1.07 0.91 -22.81
C SER A 19 1.74 1.73 -23.92
N GLN A 20 1.76 1.29 -25.18
CA GLN A 20 2.51 1.95 -26.25
C GLN A 20 1.71 3.11 -26.79
N VAL A 21 0.38 3.00 -26.82
CA VAL A 21 -0.50 4.16 -27.05
C VAL A 21 -0.35 5.18 -25.93
N GLY A 22 -0.36 4.73 -24.66
CA GLY A 22 -0.16 5.63 -23.51
C GLY A 22 1.23 6.28 -23.48
N TRP A 23 2.27 5.55 -23.85
CA TRP A 23 3.65 6.03 -23.91
C TRP A 23 3.87 6.94 -25.12
N ALA A 24 3.30 6.62 -26.28
CA ALA A 24 3.33 7.46 -27.47
C ALA A 24 2.58 8.77 -27.24
N VAL A 25 1.42 8.75 -26.56
CA VAL A 25 0.70 9.96 -26.17
C VAL A 25 1.54 10.79 -25.19
N LYS A 26 2.13 10.17 -24.16
CA LYS A 26 3.04 10.86 -23.22
C LYS A 26 4.25 11.48 -23.94
N LEU A 27 4.84 10.77 -24.89
CA LEU A 27 5.95 11.29 -25.71
C LEU A 27 5.51 12.40 -26.65
N ALA A 28 4.34 12.29 -27.26
CA ALA A 28 3.80 13.35 -28.11
C ALA A 28 3.53 14.63 -27.30
N VAL A 29 2.97 14.50 -26.10
CA VAL A 29 2.79 15.61 -25.16
C VAL A 29 4.14 16.20 -24.76
N LEU A 30 5.11 15.38 -24.38
CA LEU A 30 6.45 15.83 -24.00
C LEU A 30 7.17 16.53 -25.18
N GLY A 31 7.12 15.94 -26.37
CA GLY A 31 7.68 16.53 -27.58
C GLY A 31 6.99 17.85 -27.94
N GLY A 32 5.67 17.93 -27.76
CA GLY A 32 4.91 19.17 -27.87
C GLY A 32 5.35 20.24 -26.87
N MET A 33 5.56 19.87 -25.60
CA MET A 33 6.08 20.79 -24.56
C MET A 33 7.49 21.28 -24.87
N TRP A 34 8.37 20.42 -25.40
CA TRP A 34 9.70 20.85 -25.84
C TRP A 34 9.66 21.73 -27.08
N LEU A 35 8.77 21.44 -28.02
CA LEU A 35 8.55 22.28 -29.19
C LEU A 35 8.03 23.66 -28.79
N THR A 36 7.06 23.76 -27.88
CA THR A 36 6.56 25.06 -27.40
C THR A 36 7.65 25.82 -26.66
N LEU A 37 8.47 25.15 -25.84
CA LEU A 37 9.61 25.76 -25.18
C LEU A 37 10.64 26.28 -26.19
N TYR A 38 10.93 25.51 -27.24
CA TYR A 38 11.82 25.94 -28.33
C TYR A 38 11.25 27.15 -29.10
N LEU A 39 9.95 27.16 -29.39
CA LEU A 39 9.29 28.30 -30.03
C LEU A 39 9.32 29.55 -29.13
N ILE A 40 9.12 29.39 -27.81
CA ILE A 40 9.27 30.47 -26.84
C ILE A 40 10.71 30.99 -26.82
N HIS A 41 11.71 30.10 -26.86
CA HIS A 41 13.12 30.48 -26.90
C HIS A 41 13.45 31.32 -28.14
N LEU A 42 12.95 30.92 -29.32
CA LEU A 42 13.10 31.71 -30.54
C LEU A 42 12.47 33.11 -30.42
N GLN A 43 11.30 33.22 -29.77
CA GLN A 43 10.63 34.51 -29.56
C GLN A 43 11.32 35.39 -28.50
N ILE A 44 11.99 34.80 -27.50
CA ILE A 44 12.74 35.56 -26.49
C ILE A 44 13.96 36.25 -27.10
N GLY A 45 14.60 35.68 -28.13
CA GLY A 45 15.75 36.30 -28.82
C GLY A 45 15.44 37.65 -29.47
N ASP A 46 14.19 37.86 -29.89
CA ASP A 46 13.70 39.12 -30.47
C ASP A 46 13.12 40.10 -29.42
N ALA A 47 13.05 39.69 -28.15
CA ALA A 47 12.53 40.53 -27.09
C ALA A 47 13.55 41.65 -26.79
N LYS A 48 13.19 42.90 -27.15
CA LYS A 48 13.97 44.08 -26.78
C LYS A 48 14.14 44.13 -25.27
N GLU A 49 15.39 44.03 -24.82
CA GLU A 49 15.73 44.22 -23.41
C GLU A 49 15.13 45.54 -22.90
N ILE A 50 14.58 45.52 -21.68
CA ILE A 50 14.13 46.71 -20.99
C ILE A 50 15.39 47.53 -20.68
N LYS A 51 15.78 48.43 -21.60
CA LYS A 51 16.94 49.30 -21.41
C LYS A 51 16.77 50.10 -20.12
N ARG A 52 17.68 49.90 -19.17
CA ARG A 52 17.83 50.79 -18.00
C ARG A 52 18.24 52.18 -18.51
N PHE A 53 17.79 53.24 -17.86
CA PHE A 53 18.13 54.60 -18.26
C PHE A 53 19.64 54.82 -18.08
N ASP A 54 20.36 54.96 -19.20
CA ASP A 54 21.79 55.27 -19.21
C ASP A 54 22.02 56.65 -19.85
N PRO A 55 22.37 57.68 -19.06
CA PRO A 55 22.57 59.03 -19.57
C PRO A 55 23.78 59.16 -20.50
N PHE A 56 24.80 58.30 -20.37
CA PHE A 56 25.98 58.32 -21.24
C PHE A 56 25.67 57.71 -22.61
N GLU A 57 24.92 56.60 -22.64
CA GLU A 57 24.43 55.99 -23.90
C GLU A 57 23.47 56.93 -24.65
N ILE A 58 22.55 57.60 -23.93
CA ILE A 58 21.57 58.53 -24.52
C ILE A 58 22.25 59.77 -25.12
N LEU A 59 23.33 60.25 -24.51
CA LEU A 59 24.10 61.40 -25.00
C LEU A 59 25.22 61.01 -25.96
N GLU A 60 25.40 59.71 -26.24
CA GLU A 60 26.46 59.17 -27.11
C GLU A 60 27.88 59.58 -26.65
N VAL A 61 28.11 59.61 -25.33
CA VAL A 61 29.41 59.99 -24.72
C VAL A 61 29.99 58.86 -23.87
N SER A 62 31.31 58.84 -23.69
CA SER A 62 31.98 57.83 -22.87
C SER A 62 31.58 57.94 -21.39
N PRO A 63 31.45 56.82 -20.65
CA PRO A 63 31.36 56.84 -19.19
C PRO A 63 32.61 57.53 -18.64
N GLY A 64 32.44 58.69 -17.99
CA GLY A 64 33.55 59.54 -17.52
C GLY A 64 33.88 60.75 -18.40
N ALA A 65 33.06 61.04 -19.43
CA ALA A 65 33.18 62.27 -20.23
C ALA A 65 33.17 63.53 -19.35
N SER A 66 33.99 64.52 -19.73
CA SER A 66 34.08 65.79 -19.03
C SER A 66 32.78 66.62 -19.18
N ALA A 67 32.51 67.53 -18.24
CA ALA A 67 31.33 68.40 -18.32
C ALA A 67 31.26 69.23 -19.62
N ALA A 68 32.43 69.55 -20.20
CA ALA A 68 32.52 70.25 -21.48
C ALA A 68 32.07 69.37 -22.66
N GLU A 69 32.41 68.07 -22.64
CA GLU A 69 31.99 67.09 -23.65
C GLU A 69 30.50 66.78 -23.57
N VAL A 70 29.97 66.60 -22.35
CA VAL A 70 28.54 66.41 -22.11
C VAL A 70 27.72 67.60 -22.64
N LYS A 71 28.18 68.84 -22.37
CA LYS A 71 27.53 70.06 -22.86
C LYS A 71 27.60 70.20 -24.38
N LYS A 72 28.71 69.77 -24.99
CA LYS A 72 28.88 69.76 -26.45
C LYS A 72 27.95 68.75 -27.11
N ALA A 73 27.88 67.53 -26.59
CA ALA A 73 27.00 66.47 -27.08
C ALA A 73 25.52 66.86 -26.94
N TYR A 74 25.12 67.39 -25.78
CA TYR A 74 23.77 67.92 -25.57
C TYR A 74 23.42 69.00 -26.60
N ARG A 75 24.29 70.00 -26.82
CA ARG A 75 24.03 71.05 -27.81
C ARG A 75 23.83 70.50 -29.22
N GLN A 76 24.62 69.49 -29.62
CA GLN A 76 24.51 68.85 -30.94
C GLN A 76 23.20 68.06 -31.07
N LEU A 77 22.88 67.22 -30.09
CA LEU A 77 21.68 66.38 -30.09
C LEU A 77 20.39 67.19 -29.92
N SER A 78 20.39 68.22 -29.08
CA SER A 78 19.27 69.14 -28.91
C SER A 78 18.97 69.94 -30.16
N LEU A 79 19.98 70.35 -30.94
CA LEU A 79 19.76 71.00 -32.24
C LEU A 79 19.18 70.05 -33.29
N LYS A 80 19.55 68.76 -33.22
CA LYS A 80 19.09 67.71 -34.14
C LYS A 80 17.65 67.29 -33.86
N TYR A 81 17.29 67.15 -32.59
CA TYR A 81 15.97 66.68 -32.15
C TYR A 81 15.07 67.79 -31.60
N HIS A 82 15.38 69.06 -31.89
CA HIS A 82 14.58 70.19 -31.39
C HIS A 82 13.13 70.09 -31.89
N PRO A 83 12.10 70.26 -31.03
CA PRO A 83 10.69 70.14 -31.42
C PRO A 83 10.28 71.16 -32.50
N ASP A 84 10.86 72.37 -32.46
CA ASP A 84 10.60 73.44 -33.45
C ASP A 84 11.15 73.12 -34.85
N LYS A 85 12.21 72.29 -34.94
CA LYS A 85 12.79 71.88 -36.23
C LYS A 85 12.20 70.58 -36.78
N ASN A 86 11.52 69.82 -35.92
CA ASN A 86 10.90 68.54 -36.26
C ASN A 86 9.46 68.47 -35.72
N PRO A 87 8.55 69.37 -36.18
CA PRO A 87 7.19 69.45 -35.65
C PRO A 87 6.33 68.23 -36.00
N ASP A 88 6.65 67.52 -37.08
CA ASP A 88 5.89 66.36 -37.58
C ASP A 88 6.37 65.00 -37.01
N ASP A 89 7.46 64.98 -36.22
CA ASP A 89 8.01 63.74 -35.66
C ASP A 89 7.75 63.64 -34.14
N PRO A 90 6.74 62.85 -33.70
CA PRO A 90 6.46 62.64 -32.28
C PRO A 90 7.59 61.90 -31.54
N LEU A 91 8.45 61.16 -32.25
CA LEU A 91 9.62 60.49 -31.66
C LEU A 91 10.75 61.49 -31.38
N ALA A 92 10.86 62.57 -32.17
CA ALA A 92 11.84 63.63 -31.93
C ALA A 92 11.59 64.32 -30.59
N ALA A 93 10.33 64.61 -30.25
CA ALA A 93 9.94 65.20 -28.96
C ALA A 93 10.28 64.26 -27.78
N SER A 94 9.99 62.96 -27.91
CA SER A 94 10.34 61.96 -26.88
C SER A 94 11.85 61.83 -26.70
N ARG A 95 12.62 61.79 -27.79
CA ARG A 95 14.09 61.76 -27.74
C ARG A 95 14.67 63.03 -27.14
N PHE A 96 14.15 64.20 -27.51
CA PHE A 96 14.59 65.48 -26.95
C PHE A 96 14.40 65.53 -25.41
N MET A 97 13.27 65.01 -24.92
CA MET A 97 13.01 64.88 -23.50
C MET A 97 14.00 63.91 -22.83
N GLN A 98 14.32 62.76 -23.44
CA GLN A 98 15.32 61.82 -22.92
C GLN A 98 16.73 62.43 -22.90
N ILE A 99 17.13 63.14 -23.96
CA ILE A 99 18.41 63.86 -24.06
C ILE A 99 18.52 64.93 -22.97
N THR A 100 17.43 65.65 -22.71
CA THR A 100 17.37 66.67 -21.66
C THR A 100 17.46 66.04 -20.27
N LYS A 101 16.75 64.93 -20.03
CA LYS A 101 16.87 64.17 -18.78
C LYS A 101 18.28 63.60 -18.58
N ALA A 102 18.91 63.11 -19.63
CA ALA A 102 20.27 62.58 -19.58
C ALA A 102 21.30 63.66 -19.28
N HIS A 103 21.16 64.85 -19.89
CA HIS A 103 22.00 66.00 -19.57
C HIS A 103 21.83 66.44 -18.11
N ASN A 104 20.58 66.52 -17.62
CA ASN A 104 20.31 66.89 -16.24
C ASN A 104 20.87 65.86 -15.25
N ALA A 105 20.76 64.56 -15.56
CA ALA A 105 21.34 63.49 -14.74
C ALA A 105 22.87 63.61 -14.57
N LEU A 106 23.58 64.22 -15.52
CA LEU A 106 25.04 64.38 -15.48
C LEU A 106 25.51 65.77 -15.01
N THR A 107 24.63 66.78 -15.04
CA THR A 107 25.00 68.18 -14.77
C THR A 107 24.38 68.76 -13.51
N ASP A 108 23.18 68.35 -13.14
CA ASP A 108 22.51 68.80 -11.92
C ASP A 108 22.85 67.88 -10.74
N GLU A 109 23.29 68.46 -9.63
CA GLU A 109 23.72 67.71 -8.44
C GLU A 109 22.56 66.88 -7.85
N THR A 110 21.33 67.39 -7.90
CA THR A 110 20.17 66.70 -7.34
C THR A 110 19.73 65.53 -8.22
N ALA A 111 19.64 65.74 -9.54
CA ALA A 111 19.33 64.69 -10.50
C ALA A 111 20.43 63.62 -10.58
N LYS A 112 21.71 64.00 -10.41
CA LYS A 112 22.85 63.08 -10.34
C LYS A 112 22.79 62.20 -9.10
N ALA A 113 22.55 62.79 -7.92
CA ALA A 113 22.38 62.03 -6.68
C ALA A 113 21.17 61.08 -6.75
N ASN A 114 20.08 61.51 -7.39
CA ASN A 114 18.91 60.66 -7.64
C ASN A 114 19.23 59.51 -8.60
N TYR A 115 19.99 59.76 -9.66
CA TYR A 115 20.44 58.74 -10.59
C TYR A 115 21.38 57.72 -9.91
N GLU A 116 22.35 58.18 -9.12
CA GLU A 116 23.27 57.30 -8.38
C GLU A 116 22.54 56.45 -7.33
N LYS A 117 21.49 56.99 -6.71
CA LYS A 117 20.73 56.31 -5.64
C LYS A 117 19.58 55.42 -6.15
N TYR A 118 18.92 55.81 -7.25
CA TYR A 118 17.69 55.16 -7.75
C TYR A 118 17.76 54.69 -9.21
N GLY A 119 18.87 54.96 -9.92
CA GLY A 119 19.04 54.60 -11.33
C GLY A 119 18.22 55.43 -12.31
N ASN A 120 17.61 56.53 -11.87
CA ASN A 120 16.81 57.45 -12.69
C ASN A 120 16.91 58.90 -12.16
N PRO A 121 17.10 59.94 -13.01
CA PRO A 121 17.21 61.33 -12.56
C PRO A 121 15.99 61.89 -11.82
N ASP A 122 14.79 61.35 -12.08
CA ASP A 122 13.54 61.83 -11.48
C ASP A 122 13.29 61.29 -10.04
N GLY A 123 14.22 60.50 -9.48
CA GLY A 123 14.10 59.94 -8.12
C GLY A 123 13.37 58.59 -8.07
N PRO A 124 12.94 58.13 -6.86
CA PRO A 124 12.42 56.79 -6.64
C PRO A 124 11.16 56.55 -7.48
N GLN A 125 11.26 55.64 -8.45
CA GLN A 125 10.11 55.20 -9.23
C GLN A 125 9.36 54.12 -8.44
N THR A 126 8.03 54.22 -8.37
CA THR A 126 7.20 53.11 -7.89
C THR A 126 7.40 51.94 -8.84
N SER A 127 8.05 50.86 -8.38
CA SER A 127 8.23 49.65 -9.17
C SER A 127 6.86 49.15 -9.64
N LYS A 128 6.58 49.30 -10.94
CA LYS A 128 5.36 48.76 -11.54
C LYS A 128 5.51 47.24 -11.58
N VAL A 129 4.90 46.54 -10.63
CA VAL A 129 4.82 45.08 -10.66
C VAL A 129 3.90 44.69 -11.80
N GLY A 130 4.49 44.18 -12.88
CA GLY A 130 3.75 43.55 -13.97
C GLY A 130 3.46 42.09 -13.63
N ILE A 131 2.24 41.64 -13.94
CA ILE A 131 1.91 40.21 -13.90
C ILE A 131 2.40 39.60 -15.21
N GLY A 132 3.14 38.49 -15.16
CA GLY A 132 3.66 37.77 -16.34
C GLY A 132 2.60 37.04 -17.18
N LEU A 133 1.33 37.45 -17.11
CA LEU A 133 0.25 36.89 -17.91
C LEU A 133 0.18 37.60 -19.27
N PRO A 134 -0.13 36.87 -20.35
CA PRO A 134 -0.37 37.47 -21.66
C PRO A 134 -1.45 38.56 -21.61
N ARG A 135 -1.26 39.64 -22.37
CA ARG A 135 -2.24 40.76 -22.44
C ARG A 135 -3.63 40.30 -22.88
N PHE A 136 -3.70 39.29 -23.75
CA PHE A 136 -4.95 38.64 -24.17
C PHE A 136 -5.85 38.20 -23.00
N LEU A 137 -5.25 37.69 -21.90
CA LEU A 137 -6.02 37.26 -20.73
C LEU A 137 -6.55 38.42 -19.87
N LEU A 138 -5.97 39.61 -20.05
CA LEU A 138 -6.24 40.82 -19.26
C LEU A 138 -7.06 41.87 -20.04
N GLU A 139 -7.22 41.68 -21.35
CA GLU A 139 -8.00 42.55 -22.22
C GLU A 139 -9.49 42.49 -21.87
N LYS A 140 -10.12 43.66 -21.75
CA LYS A 140 -11.53 43.80 -21.34
C LYS A 140 -12.49 43.07 -22.29
N GLU A 141 -12.13 42.94 -23.56
CA GLU A 141 -12.92 42.27 -24.59
C GLU A 141 -13.03 40.75 -24.35
N ASN A 142 -11.96 40.13 -23.84
CA ASN A 142 -11.88 38.67 -23.65
C ASN A 142 -12.34 38.21 -22.26
N HIS A 143 -12.49 39.13 -21.30
CA HIS A 143 -12.81 38.82 -19.91
C HIS A 143 -14.07 37.96 -19.78
N LEU A 144 -15.14 38.28 -20.54
CA LEU A 144 -16.38 37.50 -20.51
C LEU A 144 -16.16 36.06 -20.98
N MET A 145 -15.41 35.86 -22.07
CA MET A 145 -15.12 34.53 -22.60
C MET A 145 -14.29 33.70 -21.63
N ILE A 146 -13.26 34.31 -21.02
CA ILE A 146 -12.39 33.64 -20.05
C ILE A 146 -13.18 33.26 -18.80
N LEU A 147 -14.05 34.16 -18.31
CA LEU A 147 -14.91 33.90 -17.15
C LEU A 147 -15.89 32.76 -17.45
N CYS A 148 -16.53 32.76 -18.62
CA CYS A 148 -17.40 31.67 -19.07
C CYS A 148 -16.63 30.35 -19.17
N LEU A 149 -15.42 30.34 -19.72
CA LEU A 149 -14.57 29.15 -19.79
C LEU A 149 -14.18 28.64 -18.40
N PHE A 150 -13.81 29.55 -17.50
CA PHE A 150 -13.47 29.22 -16.11
C PHE A 150 -14.66 28.58 -15.38
N PHE A 151 -15.84 29.19 -15.45
CA PHE A 151 -17.04 28.60 -14.85
C PHE A 151 -17.46 27.31 -15.56
N PHE A 152 -17.28 27.19 -16.87
CA PHE A 152 -17.55 25.94 -17.57
C PHE A 152 -16.63 24.81 -17.07
N LEU A 153 -15.34 25.09 -16.92
CA LEU A 153 -14.37 24.12 -16.41
C LEU A 153 -14.69 23.73 -14.96
N LEU A 154 -15.01 24.72 -14.12
CA LEU A 154 -15.29 24.51 -12.70
C LEU A 154 -16.63 23.79 -12.46
N LEU A 155 -17.69 24.14 -13.22
CA LEU A 155 -19.05 23.63 -12.98
C LEU A 155 -19.38 22.38 -13.78
N PHE A 156 -18.73 22.14 -14.92
CA PHE A 156 -19.00 20.97 -15.76
C PHE A 156 -17.81 20.02 -15.82
N VAL A 157 -16.62 20.50 -16.18
CA VAL A 157 -15.48 19.59 -16.41
C VAL A 157 -15.01 18.92 -15.12
N VAL A 158 -14.81 19.70 -14.05
CA VAL A 158 -14.36 19.15 -12.75
C VAL A 158 -15.41 18.21 -12.16
N PRO A 159 -16.71 18.57 -12.06
CA PRO A 159 -17.74 17.66 -11.59
C PRO A 159 -17.93 16.44 -12.48
N MET A 160 -17.88 16.58 -13.80
CA MET A 160 -17.98 15.43 -14.72
C MET A 160 -16.80 14.48 -14.56
N ALA A 161 -15.57 14.99 -14.47
CA ALA A 161 -14.39 14.18 -14.22
C ALA A 161 -14.49 13.45 -12.88
N PHE A 162 -14.94 14.15 -11.83
CA PHE A 162 -15.19 13.56 -10.52
C PHE A 162 -16.30 12.49 -10.57
N ILE A 163 -17.42 12.75 -11.24
CA ILE A 163 -18.53 11.79 -11.39
C ILE A 163 -18.06 10.55 -12.15
N CYS A 164 -17.33 10.70 -13.26
CA CYS A 164 -16.79 9.58 -14.01
C CYS A 164 -15.81 8.76 -13.16
N TYR A 165 -14.92 9.41 -12.42
CA TYR A 165 -14.01 8.76 -11.48
C TYR A 165 -14.77 8.02 -10.38
N TYR A 166 -15.70 8.70 -9.72
CA TYR A 166 -16.50 8.15 -8.63
C TYR A 166 -17.36 6.96 -9.10
N GLN A 167 -18.04 7.08 -10.23
CA GLN A 167 -18.85 6.00 -10.80
C GLN A 167 -18.01 4.77 -11.15
N ARG A 168 -16.75 4.97 -11.57
CA ARG A 168 -15.82 3.86 -11.83
C ARG A 168 -15.35 3.21 -10.52
N THR A 169 -15.00 4.01 -9.52
CA THR A 169 -14.39 3.53 -8.28
C THR A 169 -15.40 2.98 -7.26
N LYS A 170 -16.64 3.49 -7.23
CA LYS A 170 -17.67 3.10 -6.25
C LYS A 170 -18.02 1.60 -6.25
N ASN A 171 -17.76 0.91 -7.36
CA ASN A 171 -18.08 -0.50 -7.53
C ASN A 171 -16.96 -1.42 -7.01
N TYR A 172 -15.81 -0.87 -6.61
CA TYR A 172 -14.65 -1.62 -6.12
C TYR A 172 -14.41 -1.35 -4.64
N ALA A 173 -14.03 -2.40 -3.92
CA ALA A 173 -13.57 -2.29 -2.54
C ALA A 173 -12.11 -1.80 -2.48
N ALA A 174 -11.63 -1.52 -1.27
CA ALA A 174 -10.27 -1.03 -1.03
C ALA A 174 -9.16 -1.98 -1.54
N ASN A 175 -9.44 -3.29 -1.60
CA ASN A 175 -8.54 -4.31 -2.15
C ASN A 175 -8.57 -4.40 -3.70
N GLY A 176 -9.37 -3.57 -4.37
CA GLY A 176 -9.50 -3.53 -5.83
C GLY A 176 -10.34 -4.66 -6.44
N VAL A 177 -11.13 -5.37 -5.62
CA VAL A 177 -12.12 -6.38 -6.05
C VAL A 177 -13.50 -5.73 -6.12
N MET A 178 -14.33 -6.14 -7.07
CA MET A 178 -15.71 -5.64 -7.18
C MET A 178 -16.52 -6.01 -5.94
N ILE A 179 -17.32 -5.07 -5.44
CA ILE A 179 -18.18 -5.27 -4.25
C ILE A 179 -19.15 -6.42 -4.48
N GLU A 180 -19.68 -6.56 -5.70
CA GLU A 180 -20.56 -7.67 -6.08
C GLU A 180 -19.86 -9.03 -5.95
N THR A 181 -18.58 -9.12 -6.31
CA THR A 181 -17.76 -10.34 -6.14
C THR A 181 -17.56 -10.66 -4.66
N LEU A 182 -17.31 -9.65 -3.81
CA LEU A 182 -17.17 -9.86 -2.37
C LEU A 182 -18.47 -10.37 -1.73
N GLN A 183 -19.62 -9.79 -2.11
CA GLN A 183 -20.94 -10.24 -1.65
C GLN A 183 -21.23 -11.68 -2.10
N PHE A 184 -20.94 -11.98 -3.37
CA PHE A 184 -21.07 -13.33 -3.92
C PHE A 184 -20.21 -14.35 -3.16
N MET A 185 -18.92 -14.05 -2.97
CA MET A 185 -18.01 -14.94 -2.24
C MET A 185 -18.41 -15.11 -0.78
N GLY A 186 -18.84 -14.03 -0.12
CA GLY A 186 -19.30 -14.06 1.27
C GLY A 186 -20.56 -14.91 1.48
N TYR A 187 -21.38 -15.09 0.44
CA TYR A 187 -22.57 -15.95 0.48
C TYR A 187 -22.26 -17.41 0.14
N TYR A 188 -21.43 -17.67 -0.88
CA TYR A 188 -21.17 -19.03 -1.37
C TYR A 188 -20.04 -19.77 -0.65
N ILE A 189 -19.04 -19.05 -0.11
CA ILE A 189 -17.94 -19.68 0.63
C ILE A 189 -18.44 -20.10 2.02
N ASN A 190 -18.21 -21.36 2.34
CA ASN A 190 -18.50 -21.96 3.64
C ASN A 190 -17.30 -22.76 4.18
N GLU A 191 -17.41 -23.26 5.42
CA GLU A 191 -16.37 -24.07 6.07
C GLU A 191 -16.04 -25.38 5.33
N ALA A 192 -16.95 -25.88 4.49
CA ALA A 192 -16.77 -27.08 3.68
C ALA A 192 -16.18 -26.79 2.29
N THR A 193 -15.93 -25.52 1.96
CA THR A 193 -15.41 -25.13 0.65
C THR A 193 -13.94 -25.54 0.54
N ARG A 194 -13.61 -26.27 -0.53
CA ARG A 194 -12.27 -26.81 -0.80
C ARG A 194 -11.81 -26.44 -2.20
N LEU A 195 -10.57 -26.80 -2.54
CA LEU A 195 -9.92 -26.48 -3.82
C LEU A 195 -10.80 -26.75 -5.05
N LYS A 196 -11.49 -27.91 -5.09
CA LYS A 196 -12.41 -28.28 -6.19
C LYS A 196 -13.57 -27.32 -6.44
N ASN A 197 -13.91 -26.45 -5.49
CA ASN A 197 -14.98 -25.46 -5.63
C ASN A 197 -14.45 -24.13 -6.21
N CYS A 198 -13.16 -23.85 -6.06
CA CYS A 198 -12.59 -22.53 -6.25
C CYS A 198 -12.53 -22.06 -7.72
N PRO A 199 -12.22 -22.93 -8.72
CA PRO A 199 -12.24 -22.54 -10.13
C PRO A 199 -13.60 -22.00 -10.55
N GLU A 200 -14.67 -22.71 -10.19
CA GLU A 200 -16.05 -22.32 -10.50
C GLU A 200 -16.43 -20.99 -9.82
N LEU A 201 -16.01 -20.78 -8.56
CA LEU A 201 -16.26 -19.52 -7.84
C LEU A 201 -15.52 -18.34 -8.51
N LEU A 202 -14.26 -18.51 -8.92
CA LEU A 202 -13.51 -17.48 -9.63
C LEU A 202 -14.11 -17.19 -11.02
N ALA A 203 -14.55 -18.22 -11.72
CA ALA A 203 -15.24 -18.10 -13.00
C ALA A 203 -16.57 -17.32 -12.90
N ALA A 204 -17.25 -17.43 -11.76
CA ALA A 204 -18.52 -16.76 -11.46
C ALA A 204 -18.37 -15.32 -10.92
N SER A 205 -17.16 -14.86 -10.61
CA SER A 205 -16.90 -13.49 -10.15
C SER A 205 -17.39 -12.44 -11.16
N ALA A 206 -17.72 -11.24 -10.67
CA ALA A 206 -18.20 -10.14 -11.51
C ALA A 206 -17.16 -9.70 -12.55
N GLU A 207 -15.87 -9.71 -12.18
CA GLU A 207 -14.75 -9.43 -13.07
C GLU A 207 -14.70 -10.41 -14.23
N SER A 208 -14.83 -11.71 -13.95
CA SER A 208 -14.81 -12.76 -14.98
C SER A 208 -16.07 -12.76 -15.85
N ARG A 209 -17.23 -12.34 -15.31
CA ARG A 209 -18.49 -12.28 -16.08
C ARG A 209 -18.49 -11.18 -17.15
N GLY A 210 -17.60 -10.18 -17.06
CA GLY A 210 -17.48 -9.11 -18.04
C GLY A 210 -16.83 -9.51 -19.37
N MET A 211 -16.33 -10.74 -19.50
CA MET A 211 -15.63 -11.20 -20.69
C MET A 211 -16.53 -11.47 -21.90
N ALA A 212 -15.94 -11.39 -23.09
CA ALA A 212 -16.65 -11.63 -24.34
C ALA A 212 -16.96 -13.12 -24.56
N LEU A 213 -18.23 -13.41 -24.84
CA LEU A 213 -18.67 -14.73 -25.31
C LEU A 213 -18.69 -14.73 -26.84
N ARG A 214 -17.70 -15.33 -27.49
CA ARG A 214 -17.61 -15.40 -28.95
C ARG A 214 -18.21 -16.73 -29.43
N PRO A 215 -19.08 -16.74 -30.45
CA PRO A 215 -19.63 -17.99 -30.99
C PRO A 215 -18.56 -18.94 -31.58
N SER A 216 -17.42 -18.38 -32.02
CA SER A 216 -16.25 -19.15 -32.49
C SER A 216 -15.67 -20.09 -31.44
N ASP A 217 -15.81 -19.74 -30.16
CA ASP A 217 -15.18 -20.47 -29.06
C ASP A 217 -15.92 -21.79 -28.78
N ASN A 218 -17.16 -21.96 -29.27
CA ASN A 218 -18.01 -23.10 -28.90
C ASN A 218 -17.43 -24.47 -29.26
N GLU A 219 -16.87 -24.64 -30.46
CA GLU A 219 -16.29 -25.94 -30.88
C GLU A 219 -15.01 -26.26 -30.12
N GLU A 220 -14.20 -25.23 -29.84
CA GLU A 220 -12.99 -25.35 -29.06
C GLU A 220 -13.31 -25.69 -27.60
N LEU A 221 -14.30 -25.03 -26.99
CA LEU A 221 -14.76 -25.29 -25.63
C LEU A 221 -15.35 -26.69 -25.46
N LYS A 222 -16.00 -27.26 -26.49
CA LYS A 222 -16.43 -28.67 -26.47
C LYS A 222 -15.23 -29.61 -26.42
N THR A 223 -14.23 -29.35 -27.26
CA THR A 223 -13.01 -30.16 -27.32
C THR A 223 -12.23 -30.09 -26.01
N LEU A 224 -12.08 -28.88 -25.47
CA LEU A 224 -11.39 -28.63 -24.20
C LEU A 224 -12.16 -29.25 -23.02
N GLY A 225 -13.47 -29.04 -22.96
CA GLY A 225 -14.35 -29.61 -21.94
C GLY A 225 -14.37 -31.14 -21.93
N ALA A 226 -14.09 -31.81 -23.06
CA ALA A 226 -13.96 -33.27 -23.10
C ALA A 226 -12.63 -33.79 -22.51
N GLN A 227 -11.58 -32.97 -22.49
CA GLN A 227 -10.26 -33.34 -21.96
C GLN A 227 -10.05 -32.88 -20.52
N VAL A 228 -10.69 -31.77 -20.13
CA VAL A 228 -10.62 -31.23 -18.77
C VAL A 228 -11.31 -32.18 -17.78
N THR A 229 -10.60 -32.50 -16.71
CA THR A 229 -11.20 -33.24 -15.59
C THR A 229 -11.91 -32.29 -14.64
N GLU A 230 -13.23 -32.44 -14.48
CA GLU A 230 -14.03 -31.72 -13.47
C GLU A 230 -14.10 -32.52 -12.16
N HIS A 231 -13.62 -31.94 -11.06
CA HIS A 231 -13.62 -32.61 -9.74
C HIS A 231 -14.94 -32.43 -8.96
N LYS A 232 -15.89 -31.67 -9.50
CA LYS A 232 -17.19 -31.36 -8.89
C LYS A 232 -18.21 -31.07 -9.98
N LYS A 233 -19.47 -31.44 -9.73
CA LYS A 233 -20.59 -31.01 -10.59
C LYS A 233 -20.79 -29.50 -10.49
N ARG A 234 -20.91 -28.85 -11.63
CA ARG A 234 -21.17 -27.42 -11.76
C ARG A 234 -22.51 -27.03 -11.12
N GLN A 235 -22.46 -26.00 -10.29
CA GLN A 235 -23.60 -25.32 -9.72
C GLN A 235 -24.13 -24.24 -10.65
N PHE A 236 -23.25 -23.52 -11.35
CA PHE A 236 -23.63 -22.43 -12.24
C PHE A 236 -23.77 -22.91 -13.70
N LYS A 237 -24.86 -22.51 -14.35
CA LYS A 237 -25.20 -22.94 -15.72
C LYS A 237 -25.07 -21.83 -16.77
N LEU A 238 -24.65 -20.64 -16.36
CA LEU A 238 -24.53 -19.51 -17.27
C LEU A 238 -23.37 -19.77 -18.26
N PRO A 239 -23.57 -19.60 -19.58
CA PRO A 239 -22.54 -19.96 -20.58
C PRO A 239 -21.18 -19.30 -20.38
N ILE A 240 -21.16 -18.02 -19.97
CA ILE A 240 -19.89 -17.31 -19.69
C ILE A 240 -19.13 -17.93 -18.52
N ILE A 241 -19.84 -18.32 -17.44
CA ILE A 241 -19.22 -18.97 -16.28
C ILE A 241 -18.67 -20.34 -16.68
N ILE A 242 -19.44 -21.09 -17.48
CA ILE A 242 -19.01 -22.41 -17.99
C ILE A 242 -17.74 -22.28 -18.83
N LYS A 243 -17.68 -21.31 -19.75
CA LYS A 243 -16.50 -21.00 -20.55
C LYS A 243 -15.29 -20.71 -19.66
N ASN A 244 -15.44 -19.77 -18.73
CA ASN A 244 -14.36 -19.31 -17.85
C ASN A 244 -13.83 -20.43 -16.96
N ASP A 245 -14.72 -21.25 -16.42
CA ASP A 245 -14.39 -22.40 -15.57
C ASP A 245 -13.61 -23.47 -16.35
N ILE A 246 -14.02 -23.79 -17.59
CA ILE A 246 -13.27 -24.73 -18.46
C ILE A 246 -11.86 -24.21 -18.73
N ILE A 247 -11.71 -22.92 -19.04
CA ILE A 247 -10.42 -22.31 -19.36
C ILE A 247 -9.50 -22.31 -18.13
N LEU A 248 -10.04 -22.01 -16.94
CA LEU A 248 -9.31 -22.08 -15.67
C LEU A 248 -8.84 -23.50 -15.34
N LEU A 249 -9.74 -24.49 -15.47
CA LEU A 249 -9.39 -25.89 -15.24
C LEU A 249 -8.36 -26.39 -16.26
N ALA A 250 -8.48 -25.98 -17.53
CA ALA A 250 -7.51 -26.28 -18.57
C ALA A 250 -6.13 -25.67 -18.26
N HIS A 251 -6.09 -24.44 -17.73
CA HIS A 251 -4.86 -23.82 -17.25
C HIS A 251 -4.23 -24.64 -16.11
N MET A 252 -5.00 -24.99 -15.08
CA MET A 252 -4.52 -25.79 -13.94
C MET A 252 -4.01 -27.18 -14.37
N GLN A 253 -4.55 -27.73 -15.46
CA GLN A 253 -4.12 -29.03 -16.04
C GLN A 253 -3.08 -28.89 -17.16
N ARG A 254 -2.55 -27.67 -17.41
CA ARG A 254 -1.54 -27.36 -18.45
C ARG A 254 -1.95 -27.73 -19.89
N LEU A 255 -3.23 -27.60 -20.19
CA LEU A 255 -3.79 -27.90 -21.52
C LEU A 255 -3.72 -26.70 -22.49
N HIS A 256 -2.77 -25.78 -22.32
CA HIS A 256 -2.63 -24.57 -23.14
C HIS A 256 -2.45 -24.81 -24.64
N HIS A 257 -1.89 -25.96 -25.01
CA HIS A 257 -1.72 -26.36 -26.40
C HIS A 257 -3.06 -26.54 -27.15
N LEU A 258 -4.15 -26.79 -26.43
CA LEU A 258 -5.51 -26.92 -26.96
C LEU A 258 -6.24 -25.58 -27.06
N MET A 259 -5.64 -24.50 -26.56
CA MET A 259 -6.24 -23.16 -26.54
C MET A 259 -5.70 -22.29 -27.68
N SER A 260 -6.62 -21.65 -28.39
CA SER A 260 -6.42 -20.64 -29.42
C SER A 260 -5.86 -19.36 -28.80
N PRO A 261 -5.18 -18.51 -29.59
CA PRO A 261 -4.65 -17.24 -29.10
C PRO A 261 -5.72 -16.37 -28.41
N SER A 262 -6.94 -16.36 -28.94
CA SER A 262 -8.07 -15.60 -28.39
C SER A 262 -8.57 -16.14 -27.05
N LEU A 263 -8.57 -17.47 -26.84
CA LEU A 263 -8.91 -18.04 -25.52
C LEU A 263 -7.77 -17.86 -24.51
N ARG A 264 -6.51 -17.81 -24.97
CA ARG A 264 -5.38 -17.50 -24.09
C ARG A 264 -5.39 -16.05 -23.63
N GLU A 265 -5.79 -15.11 -24.48
CA GLU A 265 -6.02 -13.71 -24.07
C GLU A 265 -7.12 -13.61 -23.00
N ASP A 266 -8.21 -14.35 -23.16
CA ASP A 266 -9.28 -14.41 -22.14
C ASP A 266 -8.76 -15.03 -20.84
N LEU A 267 -7.97 -16.12 -20.91
CA LEU A 267 -7.32 -16.72 -19.73
C LEU A 267 -6.41 -15.72 -19.01
N ASP A 268 -5.55 -15.03 -19.75
CA ASP A 268 -4.62 -14.05 -19.17
C ASP A 268 -5.39 -12.94 -18.45
N GLU A 269 -6.52 -12.47 -19.01
CA GLU A 269 -7.38 -11.47 -18.36
C GLU A 269 -8.00 -11.99 -17.05
N ILE A 270 -8.43 -13.25 -16.99
CA ILE A 270 -8.90 -13.88 -15.74
C ILE A 270 -7.76 -13.94 -14.72
N LEU A 271 -6.58 -14.39 -15.16
CA LEU A 271 -5.42 -14.58 -14.29
C LEU A 271 -4.92 -13.26 -13.67
N ARG A 272 -5.00 -12.13 -14.39
CA ARG A 272 -4.69 -10.79 -13.85
C ARG A 272 -5.52 -10.42 -12.63
N HIS A 273 -6.80 -10.78 -12.63
CA HIS A 273 -7.72 -10.50 -11.52
C HIS A 273 -7.67 -11.57 -10.43
N SER A 274 -7.22 -12.78 -10.77
CA SER A 274 -7.28 -13.97 -9.93
C SER A 274 -6.58 -13.84 -8.58
N LEU A 275 -5.44 -13.13 -8.51
CA LEU A 275 -4.71 -12.96 -7.24
C LEU A 275 -5.48 -12.10 -6.25
N LYS A 276 -6.11 -11.01 -6.71
CA LYS A 276 -6.93 -10.13 -5.88
C LYS A 276 -8.20 -10.83 -5.41
N ILE A 277 -8.84 -11.60 -6.30
CA ILE A 277 -10.07 -12.33 -5.95
C ILE A 277 -9.76 -13.46 -4.96
N SER A 278 -8.74 -14.29 -5.23
CA SER A 278 -8.29 -15.32 -4.28
C SER A 278 -7.86 -14.72 -2.93
N GLN A 279 -7.40 -13.46 -2.90
CA GLN A 279 -7.02 -12.77 -1.67
C GLN A 279 -8.23 -12.53 -0.81
N ALA A 280 -9.27 -11.97 -1.41
CA ALA A 280 -10.54 -11.78 -0.74
C ALA A 280 -11.12 -13.12 -0.25
N MET A 281 -10.98 -14.20 -1.03
CA MET A 281 -11.45 -15.54 -0.60
C MET A 281 -10.72 -16.04 0.66
N ILE A 282 -9.40 -15.85 0.74
CA ILE A 282 -8.61 -16.21 1.93
C ILE A 282 -9.02 -15.34 3.12
N GLU A 283 -9.10 -14.02 2.93
CA GLU A 283 -9.48 -13.07 3.99
C GLU A 283 -10.88 -13.36 4.55
N ILE A 284 -11.86 -13.68 3.69
CA ILE A 284 -13.21 -14.11 4.11
C ILE A 284 -13.14 -15.37 4.97
N ALA A 285 -12.32 -16.35 4.59
CA ALA A 285 -12.15 -17.58 5.37
C ALA A 285 -11.44 -17.30 6.72
N CYS A 286 -10.47 -16.39 6.74
CA CYS A 286 -9.75 -15.98 7.95
C CYS A 286 -10.67 -15.26 8.94
N MET A 287 -11.47 -14.30 8.46
CA MET A 287 -12.46 -13.57 9.27
C MET A 287 -13.53 -14.47 9.88
N ARG A 288 -13.75 -15.67 9.30
CA ARG A 288 -14.68 -16.67 9.81
C ARG A 288 -14.00 -17.82 10.55
N GLU A 289 -12.69 -17.71 10.80
CA GLU A 289 -11.87 -18.68 11.52
C GLU A 289 -11.77 -20.07 10.85
N TRP A 290 -12.07 -20.17 9.54
CA TRP A 290 -12.09 -21.43 8.79
C TRP A 290 -10.71 -21.78 8.23
N PHE A 291 -9.85 -22.41 9.05
CA PHE A 291 -8.48 -22.76 8.65
C PHE A 291 -8.39 -23.60 7.38
N PHE A 292 -9.13 -24.72 7.31
CA PHE A 292 -9.06 -25.60 6.13
C PHE A 292 -9.58 -24.95 4.85
N THR A 293 -10.55 -24.04 4.97
CA THR A 293 -11.04 -23.27 3.83
C THR A 293 -9.97 -22.28 3.39
N ALA A 294 -9.34 -21.53 4.32
CA ALA A 294 -8.24 -20.61 4.01
C ALA A 294 -7.06 -21.33 3.35
N GLN A 295 -6.65 -22.49 3.88
CA GLN A 295 -5.61 -23.34 3.30
C GLN A 295 -5.98 -23.77 1.86
N ALA A 296 -7.23 -24.17 1.62
CA ALA A 296 -7.69 -24.55 0.28
C ALA A 296 -7.67 -23.38 -0.72
N MET A 297 -7.95 -22.15 -0.27
CA MET A 297 -7.86 -20.95 -1.12
C MET A 297 -6.41 -20.59 -1.45
N ILE A 298 -5.49 -20.78 -0.50
CA ILE A 298 -4.05 -20.64 -0.74
C ILE A 298 -3.58 -21.71 -1.75
N GLU A 299 -4.04 -22.95 -1.60
CA GLU A 299 -3.72 -24.02 -2.56
C GLU A 299 -4.28 -23.71 -3.95
N PHE A 300 -5.49 -23.16 -4.04
CA PHE A 300 -6.06 -22.69 -5.30
C PHE A 300 -5.21 -21.60 -5.94
N ARG A 301 -4.74 -20.65 -5.15
CA ARG A 301 -3.82 -19.61 -5.66
C ARG A 301 -2.53 -20.21 -6.20
N ARG A 302 -1.91 -21.17 -5.51
CA ARG A 302 -0.72 -21.88 -6.01
C ARG A 302 -1.00 -22.59 -7.33
N SER A 303 -2.16 -23.23 -7.43
CA SER A 303 -2.63 -23.89 -8.66
C SER A 303 -2.74 -22.94 -9.85
N LEU A 304 -3.16 -21.69 -9.62
CA LEU A 304 -3.22 -20.66 -10.65
C LEU A 304 -1.82 -20.11 -11.01
N ILE A 305 -0.92 -19.96 -10.04
CA ILE A 305 0.43 -19.42 -10.29
C ILE A 305 1.31 -20.47 -11.00
N GLN A 306 1.28 -21.71 -10.54
CA GLN A 306 2.15 -22.79 -11.03
C GLN A 306 1.50 -23.65 -12.13
N ALA A 307 0.25 -23.35 -12.49
CA ALA A 307 -0.57 -24.14 -13.40
C ALA A 307 -0.58 -25.62 -12.99
N LEU A 308 -1.10 -25.91 -11.79
CA LEU A 308 -1.16 -27.26 -11.21
C LEU A 308 -2.57 -27.59 -10.74
N ASP A 309 -2.98 -28.84 -10.95
CA ASP A 309 -4.24 -29.36 -10.45
C ASP A 309 -4.03 -30.13 -9.13
N VAL A 310 -5.13 -30.47 -8.45
CA VAL A 310 -5.13 -31.17 -7.15
C VAL A 310 -4.37 -32.50 -7.20
N LYS A 311 -4.37 -33.16 -8.36
CA LYS A 311 -3.72 -34.47 -8.55
C LYS A 311 -2.30 -34.35 -9.11
N SER A 312 -1.87 -33.15 -9.48
CA SER A 312 -0.57 -32.92 -10.10
C SER A 312 0.55 -33.13 -9.08
N SER A 313 1.68 -33.71 -9.53
CA SER A 313 2.87 -33.80 -8.69
C SER A 313 3.47 -32.43 -8.45
N GLN A 314 3.91 -32.16 -7.22
CA GLN A 314 4.59 -30.93 -6.83
C GLN A 314 5.89 -30.70 -7.64
N LEU A 315 6.50 -31.77 -8.15
CA LEU A 315 7.74 -31.68 -8.92
C LEU A 315 7.53 -31.10 -10.33
N LEU A 316 6.28 -30.98 -10.81
CA LEU A 316 5.97 -30.32 -12.08
C LEU A 316 6.23 -28.80 -12.04
N GLN A 317 6.49 -28.23 -10.85
CA GLN A 317 6.94 -26.83 -10.70
C GLN A 317 8.37 -26.64 -11.20
N ILE A 318 9.16 -27.71 -11.27
CA ILE A 318 10.55 -27.66 -11.72
C ILE A 318 10.57 -27.51 -13.25
N PRO A 319 11.40 -26.61 -13.81
CA PRO A 319 11.53 -26.44 -15.25
C PRO A 319 11.80 -27.77 -15.97
N HIS A 320 11.22 -27.95 -17.15
CA HIS A 320 11.43 -29.12 -18.02
C HIS A 320 10.94 -30.48 -17.47
N PHE A 321 10.32 -30.52 -16.29
CA PHE A 321 9.76 -31.76 -15.76
C PHE A 321 8.47 -32.12 -16.48
N ASN A 322 8.37 -33.40 -16.88
CA ASN A 322 7.21 -34.01 -17.50
C ASN A 322 6.85 -35.32 -16.78
N ASP A 323 5.72 -35.93 -17.13
CA ASP A 323 5.23 -37.14 -16.47
C ASP A 323 6.17 -38.35 -16.59
N GLU A 324 7.03 -38.39 -17.61
CA GLU A 324 8.03 -39.45 -17.80
C GLU A 324 9.17 -39.31 -16.79
N ILE A 325 9.70 -38.09 -16.64
CA ILE A 325 10.74 -37.75 -15.67
C ILE A 325 10.23 -37.98 -14.24
N LEU A 326 8.96 -37.64 -13.97
CA LEU A 326 8.34 -37.89 -12.67
C LEU A 326 8.34 -39.37 -12.30
N LYS A 327 7.98 -40.27 -13.22
CA LYS A 327 7.98 -41.72 -12.97
C LYS A 327 9.36 -42.22 -12.55
N HIS A 328 10.43 -41.62 -13.10
CA HIS A 328 11.79 -41.93 -12.71
C HIS A 328 12.16 -41.34 -11.33
N CYS A 329 11.74 -40.11 -11.04
CA CYS A 329 11.97 -39.47 -9.73
C CYS A 329 11.30 -40.22 -8.58
N LEU A 330 10.13 -40.80 -8.81
CA LEU A 330 9.34 -41.51 -7.79
C LEU A 330 9.80 -42.95 -7.50
N LYS A 331 10.72 -43.53 -8.29
CA LYS A 331 11.11 -44.95 -8.19
C LYS A 331 12.59 -45.13 -7.87
N GLY A 332 12.93 -46.19 -7.13
CA GLY A 332 14.32 -46.61 -6.84
C GLY A 332 14.99 -45.91 -5.65
N LYS A 333 16.31 -46.12 -5.47
CA LYS A 333 17.10 -45.47 -4.40
C LYS A 333 17.16 -43.95 -4.59
N ASN A 334 17.03 -43.15 -3.54
CA ASN A 334 16.89 -41.68 -3.60
C ASN A 334 15.65 -41.19 -4.36
N ALA A 335 14.52 -41.90 -4.26
CA ALA A 335 13.25 -41.40 -4.76
C ALA A 335 12.88 -40.07 -4.06
N THR A 336 12.24 -39.17 -4.79
CA THR A 336 11.79 -37.86 -4.31
C THR A 336 10.35 -37.65 -4.70
N SER A 337 9.48 -37.33 -3.74
CA SER A 337 8.06 -37.06 -3.99
C SER A 337 7.65 -35.62 -3.72
N THR A 338 8.37 -34.91 -2.84
CA THR A 338 8.07 -33.53 -2.45
C THR A 338 9.09 -32.56 -3.02
N LEU A 339 8.68 -31.32 -3.26
CA LEU A 339 9.58 -30.27 -3.71
C LEU A 339 10.65 -29.96 -2.67
N ALA A 340 10.29 -29.88 -1.38
CA ALA A 340 11.26 -29.63 -0.30
C ALA A 340 12.38 -30.68 -0.23
N ASP A 341 12.06 -31.98 -0.38
CA ASP A 341 13.07 -33.05 -0.41
C ASP A 341 13.97 -32.95 -1.65
N TYR A 342 13.42 -32.52 -2.79
CA TYR A 342 14.22 -32.28 -4.00
C TYR A 342 15.24 -31.15 -3.81
N LEU A 343 14.83 -30.04 -3.18
CA LEU A 343 15.67 -28.87 -2.95
C LEU A 343 16.80 -29.14 -1.94
N GLN A 344 16.55 -30.00 -0.94
CA GLN A 344 17.54 -30.36 0.09
C GLN A 344 18.61 -31.33 -0.41
N LYS A 345 18.34 -32.09 -1.49
CA LYS A 345 19.32 -33.02 -2.06
C LYS A 345 20.44 -32.29 -2.79
N ASP A 346 21.64 -32.82 -2.64
CA ASP A 346 22.82 -32.40 -3.40
C ASP A 346 22.57 -32.58 -4.91
N PRO A 347 23.14 -31.73 -5.78
CA PRO A 347 22.95 -31.81 -7.23
C PRO A 347 23.18 -33.21 -7.82
N GLU A 348 24.18 -33.93 -7.32
CA GLU A 348 24.53 -35.28 -7.76
C GLU A 348 23.49 -36.34 -7.41
N GLN A 349 22.73 -36.13 -6.33
CA GLN A 349 21.70 -37.06 -5.86
C GLN A 349 20.33 -36.79 -6.49
N ARG A 350 20.18 -35.67 -7.23
CA ARG A 350 18.92 -35.29 -7.87
C ARG A 350 18.62 -36.19 -9.06
N LYS A 351 17.42 -36.74 -9.05
CA LYS A 351 16.91 -37.56 -10.16
C LYS A 351 16.28 -36.70 -11.24
N GLY A 352 16.15 -37.31 -12.42
CA GLY A 352 15.44 -36.72 -13.57
C GLY A 352 16.31 -35.85 -14.47
N LEU A 353 17.60 -35.72 -14.17
CA LEU A 353 18.55 -34.88 -14.93
C LEU A 353 19.27 -35.65 -16.05
N SER A 354 19.30 -36.98 -16.01
CA SER A 354 20.09 -37.80 -16.94
C SER A 354 19.64 -37.72 -18.40
N SER A 355 18.37 -37.39 -18.65
CA SER A 355 17.79 -37.26 -19.99
C SER A 355 17.79 -35.82 -20.51
N MET A 356 18.34 -34.87 -19.74
CA MET A 356 18.30 -33.43 -20.03
C MET A 356 19.58 -32.94 -20.70
N THR A 357 19.48 -31.86 -21.47
CA THR A 357 20.66 -31.14 -21.98
C THR A 357 21.34 -30.33 -20.88
N ALA A 358 22.61 -29.94 -21.09
CA ALA A 358 23.33 -29.10 -20.13
C ALA A 358 22.59 -27.78 -19.80
N ASP A 359 21.95 -27.17 -20.80
CA ASP A 359 21.15 -25.94 -20.60
C ASP A 359 19.90 -26.19 -19.75
N GLN A 360 19.24 -27.35 -19.94
CA GLN A 360 18.08 -27.72 -19.14
C GLN A 360 18.47 -28.02 -17.70
N ILE A 361 19.60 -28.69 -17.48
CA ILE A 361 20.14 -28.95 -16.15
C ILE A 361 20.46 -27.61 -15.46
N ALA A 362 21.09 -26.66 -16.17
CA ALA A 362 21.36 -25.32 -15.64
C ALA A 362 20.06 -24.56 -15.29
N ASP A 363 19.01 -24.65 -16.12
CA ASP A 363 17.71 -24.06 -15.81
C ASP A 363 17.09 -24.68 -14.52
N VAL A 364 17.25 -26.00 -14.30
CA VAL A 364 16.78 -26.71 -13.09
C VAL A 364 17.60 -26.33 -11.85
N GLU A 365 18.92 -26.25 -11.97
CA GLU A 365 19.80 -25.84 -10.87
C GLU A 365 19.51 -24.40 -10.44
N ALA A 366 19.35 -23.50 -11.40
CA ALA A 366 19.00 -22.12 -11.13
C ALA A 366 17.61 -21.98 -10.49
N PHE A 367 16.65 -22.83 -10.87
CA PHE A 367 15.39 -22.91 -10.15
C PHE A 367 15.58 -23.40 -8.71
N ALA A 368 16.39 -24.45 -8.50
CA ALA A 368 16.60 -25.03 -7.19
C ALA A 368 17.36 -24.09 -6.22
N SER A 369 18.26 -23.24 -6.73
CA SER A 369 18.91 -22.20 -5.93
C SER A 369 17.98 -21.02 -5.63
N HIS A 370 17.07 -20.69 -6.56
CA HIS A 370 16.14 -19.56 -6.42
C HIS A 370 14.91 -19.89 -5.58
N CYS A 371 14.39 -21.12 -5.67
CA CYS A 371 13.19 -21.55 -4.98
C CYS A 371 13.39 -21.49 -3.45
N SER A 372 12.42 -20.90 -2.77
CA SER A 372 12.48 -20.58 -1.35
C SER A 372 12.64 -21.84 -0.49
N ASN A 373 13.75 -21.91 0.26
CA ASN A 373 14.01 -23.00 1.21
C ASN A 373 13.95 -22.44 2.64
N MET A 374 12.77 -22.54 3.25
CA MET A 374 12.47 -21.92 4.53
C MET A 374 12.77 -22.82 5.73
N GLU A 375 13.38 -22.25 6.76
CA GLU A 375 13.36 -22.76 8.14
C GLU A 375 12.37 -21.93 8.95
N CYS A 376 11.55 -22.57 9.77
CA CYS A 376 10.55 -21.90 10.61
C CYS A 376 10.84 -22.24 12.07
N LYS A 377 10.94 -21.20 12.90
CA LYS A 377 11.00 -21.30 14.36
C LYS A 377 9.88 -20.45 14.92
N ALA A 378 9.23 -20.92 15.98
CA ALA A 378 8.18 -20.18 16.65
C ALA A 378 8.39 -20.30 18.16
N ILE A 379 8.24 -19.19 18.87
CA ILE A 379 8.41 -19.09 20.31
C ILE A 379 7.20 -18.32 20.85
N THR A 380 6.66 -18.78 21.98
CA THR A 380 5.60 -18.07 22.71
C THR A 380 6.21 -17.34 23.89
N GLU A 381 5.93 -16.05 24.01
CA GLU A 381 6.43 -15.18 25.07
C GLU A 381 5.31 -14.23 25.56
N VAL A 382 5.41 -13.79 26.81
CA VAL A 382 4.59 -12.73 27.40
C VAL A 382 5.54 -11.57 27.74
N GLU A 383 5.09 -10.33 27.55
CA GLU A 383 5.92 -9.16 27.87
C GLU A 383 6.24 -9.15 29.37
N ASP A 384 7.52 -8.97 29.70
CA ASP A 384 8.06 -8.84 31.06
C ASP A 384 7.86 -10.03 32.04
N GLU A 385 7.26 -11.14 31.59
CA GLU A 385 6.98 -12.31 32.43
C GLU A 385 7.50 -13.62 31.85
N LYS A 386 7.97 -14.53 32.73
CA LYS A 386 8.46 -15.86 32.35
C LYS A 386 7.36 -16.91 32.27
N GLU A 387 6.33 -16.75 33.08
CA GLU A 387 5.19 -17.66 33.18
C GLU A 387 3.96 -17.00 32.58
N ILE A 388 3.10 -17.82 31.99
CA ILE A 388 1.95 -17.34 31.23
C ILE A 388 0.71 -17.52 32.10
N VAL A 389 0.00 -16.43 32.39
CA VAL A 389 -1.18 -16.43 33.26
C VAL A 389 -2.45 -16.21 32.42
N VAL A 390 -3.58 -16.71 32.93
CA VAL A 390 -4.89 -16.45 32.32
C VAL A 390 -5.17 -14.94 32.30
N GLY A 391 -5.64 -14.43 31.16
CA GLY A 391 -5.90 -13.00 30.95
C GLY A 391 -4.81 -12.28 30.17
N ASP A 392 -3.60 -12.85 30.10
CA ASP A 392 -2.47 -12.24 29.41
C ASP A 392 -2.64 -12.20 27.90
N ILE A 393 -1.95 -11.22 27.30
CA ILE A 393 -1.74 -11.13 25.86
C ILE A 393 -0.41 -11.82 25.55
N ALA A 394 -0.48 -13.08 25.13
CA ALA A 394 0.70 -13.79 24.67
C ALA A 394 1.05 -13.40 23.23
N THR A 395 2.35 -13.28 22.97
CA THR A 395 2.91 -13.05 21.64
C THR A 395 3.59 -14.32 21.15
N VAL A 396 3.18 -14.82 19.99
CA VAL A 396 3.92 -15.86 19.26
C VAL A 396 4.80 -15.18 18.23
N THR A 397 6.10 -15.19 18.48
CA THR A 397 7.11 -14.67 17.55
C THR A 397 7.53 -15.80 16.61
N VAL A 398 7.23 -15.66 15.33
CA VAL A 398 7.56 -16.61 14.26
C VAL A 398 8.69 -16.06 13.41
N GLN A 399 9.80 -16.79 13.36
CA GLN A 399 10.96 -16.47 12.55
C GLN A 399 11.04 -17.41 11.35
N LEU A 400 11.00 -16.83 10.15
CA LEU A 400 11.20 -17.53 8.88
C LEU A 400 12.57 -17.16 8.32
N LEU A 401 13.46 -18.15 8.19
CA LEU A 401 14.80 -17.97 7.66
C LEU A 401 14.93 -18.65 6.29
N ARG A 402 15.25 -17.86 5.25
CA ARG A 402 15.57 -18.36 3.91
C ARG A 402 17.01 -18.88 3.88
N LYS A 403 17.18 -20.20 3.70
CA LYS A 403 18.51 -20.83 3.66
C LYS A 403 19.25 -20.61 2.35
N ASN A 404 18.51 -20.34 1.28
CA ASN A 404 19.06 -20.18 -0.06
C ASN A 404 19.58 -18.76 -0.35
N LEU A 405 19.38 -17.80 0.57
CA LEU A 405 19.87 -16.43 0.43
C LEU A 405 21.05 -16.15 1.38
N HIS A 406 21.97 -15.32 0.92
CA HIS A 406 23.01 -14.74 1.75
C HIS A 406 22.52 -13.47 2.48
N GLU A 407 23.31 -13.00 3.44
CA GLU A 407 22.98 -11.82 4.22
C GLU A 407 22.95 -10.57 3.35
N GLY A 408 21.87 -9.78 3.44
CA GLY A 408 21.64 -8.61 2.58
C GLY A 408 21.07 -8.92 1.18
N GLU A 409 20.82 -10.18 0.85
CA GLU A 409 20.13 -10.56 -0.39
C GLU A 409 18.61 -10.59 -0.20
N ALA A 410 17.89 -10.26 -1.27
CA ALA A 410 16.44 -10.32 -1.34
C ALA A 410 15.99 -11.26 -2.46
N MET A 411 14.86 -11.92 -2.25
CA MET A 411 14.27 -12.86 -3.19
C MET A 411 13.69 -12.12 -4.41
N GLY A 412 13.97 -12.63 -5.61
CA GLY A 412 13.41 -12.11 -6.85
C GLY A 412 11.95 -12.53 -7.10
N PRO A 413 11.43 -12.35 -8.33
CA PRO A 413 10.10 -12.85 -8.67
C PRO A 413 10.09 -14.39 -8.69
N VAL A 414 8.93 -14.98 -8.41
CA VAL A 414 8.73 -16.43 -8.43
C VAL A 414 8.82 -16.98 -9.85
N HIS A 415 9.31 -18.21 -9.96
CA HIS A 415 9.29 -18.95 -11.21
C HIS A 415 7.85 -19.39 -11.53
N ALA A 416 7.17 -18.64 -12.39
CA ALA A 416 5.81 -18.90 -12.85
C ALA A 416 5.66 -18.55 -14.35
N PRO A 417 6.21 -19.38 -15.27
CA PRO A 417 6.28 -19.04 -16.69
C PRO A 417 4.92 -19.04 -17.41
N LEU A 418 3.89 -19.68 -16.82
CA LEU A 418 2.54 -19.78 -17.38
C LEU A 418 1.58 -18.74 -16.76
N PHE A 419 2.08 -17.90 -15.85
CA PHE A 419 1.31 -16.84 -15.23
C PHE A 419 1.66 -15.49 -15.89
N PRO A 420 0.69 -14.63 -16.23
CA PRO A 420 0.92 -13.48 -17.11
C PRO A 420 1.72 -12.34 -16.46
N GLU A 421 1.69 -12.21 -15.14
CA GLU A 421 2.31 -11.11 -14.41
C GLU A 421 3.44 -11.59 -13.48
N PRO A 422 4.53 -10.83 -13.34
CA PRO A 422 5.56 -11.18 -12.36
C PRO A 422 4.98 -11.11 -10.95
N LYS A 423 5.19 -12.18 -10.18
CA LYS A 423 4.72 -12.31 -8.79
C LYS A 423 5.92 -12.48 -7.86
N PHE A 424 5.88 -11.86 -6.70
CA PHE A 424 6.82 -12.13 -5.60
C PHE A 424 6.14 -13.07 -4.60
N GLU A 425 6.89 -13.94 -3.94
CA GLU A 425 6.29 -14.88 -2.98
C GLU A 425 5.63 -14.11 -1.82
N GLU A 426 4.47 -14.59 -1.36
CA GLU A 426 3.86 -14.13 -0.11
C GLU A 426 3.76 -15.32 0.83
N TRP A 427 3.96 -15.06 2.12
CA TRP A 427 3.85 -16.07 3.17
C TRP A 427 2.66 -15.75 4.07
N TRP A 428 1.86 -16.76 4.35
CA TRP A 428 0.73 -16.69 5.27
C TRP A 428 1.06 -17.48 6.52
N ILE A 429 1.14 -16.81 7.65
CA ILE A 429 1.37 -17.44 8.94
C ILE A 429 0.05 -17.50 9.68
N PHE A 430 -0.39 -18.71 10.01
CA PHE A 430 -1.58 -18.97 10.81
C PHE A 430 -1.18 -19.54 12.16
N LEU A 431 -1.71 -18.96 13.23
CA LEU A 431 -1.76 -19.57 14.54
C LEU A 431 -3.13 -20.25 14.67
N VAL A 432 -3.12 -21.56 14.82
CA VAL A 432 -4.32 -22.40 14.82
C VAL A 432 -4.42 -23.15 16.13
N GLU A 433 -5.63 -23.26 16.68
CA GLU A 433 -5.88 -24.13 17.84
C GLU A 433 -5.64 -25.60 17.45
N GLY A 434 -4.98 -26.37 18.32
CA GLY A 434 -4.77 -27.79 18.13
C GLY A 434 -6.08 -28.57 17.89
N ALA A 435 -5.95 -29.76 17.31
CA ALA A 435 -7.10 -30.63 17.07
C ALA A 435 -7.90 -30.89 18.37
N PRO A 436 -9.25 -30.93 18.32
CA PRO A 436 -10.09 -31.10 17.13
C PRO A 436 -10.66 -29.81 16.51
N ASN A 437 -10.55 -28.65 17.16
CA ASN A 437 -11.27 -27.44 16.73
C ASN A 437 -10.66 -26.75 15.51
N THR A 438 -9.33 -26.81 15.31
CA THR A 438 -8.62 -26.27 14.13
C THR A 438 -9.08 -24.87 13.68
N ARG A 439 -9.36 -23.99 14.65
CA ARG A 439 -9.78 -22.60 14.40
C ARG A 439 -8.57 -21.70 14.28
N ILE A 440 -8.68 -20.68 13.42
CA ILE A 440 -7.66 -19.64 13.33
C ILE A 440 -7.78 -18.72 14.55
N ILE A 441 -6.70 -18.58 15.31
CA ILE A 441 -6.60 -17.65 16.45
C ILE A 441 -6.09 -16.29 15.96
N ALA A 442 -4.99 -16.33 15.21
CA ALA A 442 -4.36 -15.15 14.63
C ALA A 442 -3.73 -15.53 13.30
N PHE A 443 -3.61 -14.56 12.39
CA PHE A 443 -2.90 -14.77 11.14
C PHE A 443 -2.20 -13.48 10.70
N GLU A 444 -1.11 -13.65 9.97
CA GLU A 444 -0.35 -12.54 9.40
C GLU A 444 0.08 -12.88 7.98
N ARG A 445 -0.01 -11.88 7.10
CA ARG A 445 0.44 -12.01 5.71
C ARG A 445 1.70 -11.19 5.51
N ILE A 446 2.73 -11.88 5.04
CA ILE A 446 4.07 -11.36 4.84
C ILE A 446 4.35 -11.20 3.36
N ARG A 447 4.94 -10.07 3.00
CA ARG A 447 5.41 -9.74 1.64
C ARG A 447 6.92 -9.50 1.58
N ASP A 448 7.61 -9.63 2.71
CA ASP A 448 9.02 -9.34 2.81
C ASP A 448 9.86 -10.40 2.09
N THR A 449 10.79 -9.91 1.29
CA THR A 449 11.67 -10.72 0.43
C THR A 449 13.06 -10.91 1.03
N GLU A 450 13.32 -10.34 2.20
CA GLU A 450 14.61 -10.39 2.89
C GLU A 450 14.96 -11.79 3.42
N ARG A 451 16.21 -12.02 3.83
CA ARG A 451 16.63 -13.35 4.29
C ARG A 451 15.91 -13.83 5.56
N LEU A 452 15.73 -12.96 6.55
CA LEU A 452 15.08 -13.26 7.82
C LEU A 452 13.79 -12.45 7.90
N ILE A 453 12.68 -13.13 8.18
CA ILE A 453 11.41 -12.50 8.46
C ILE A 453 11.00 -12.82 9.88
N GLU A 454 10.51 -11.82 10.60
CA GLU A 454 9.91 -11.96 11.90
C GLU A 454 8.45 -11.50 11.85
N ALA A 455 7.56 -12.32 12.40
CA ALA A 455 6.12 -12.07 12.47
C ALA A 455 5.64 -12.27 13.91
N LYS A 456 4.75 -11.40 14.38
CA LYS A 456 4.33 -11.37 15.78
C LYS A 456 2.83 -11.51 15.87
N LEU A 457 2.39 -12.69 16.29
CA LEU A 457 0.97 -13.02 16.42
C LEU A 457 0.55 -12.90 17.88
N ARG A 458 -0.26 -11.88 18.19
CA ARG A 458 -0.75 -11.61 19.54
C ARG A 458 -2.15 -12.19 19.74
N PHE A 459 -2.39 -12.82 20.89
CA PHE A 459 -3.70 -13.34 21.26
C PHE A 459 -3.89 -13.33 22.77
N GLN A 460 -5.14 -13.23 23.22
CA GLN A 460 -5.48 -13.26 24.64
C GLN A 460 -5.73 -14.68 25.12
N ILE A 461 -5.24 -15.00 26.31
CA ILE A 461 -5.37 -16.33 26.91
C ILE A 461 -6.62 -16.41 27.77
N SER A 462 -7.56 -17.27 27.37
CA SER A 462 -8.87 -17.35 28.01
C SER A 462 -9.03 -18.47 29.03
N ARG A 463 -8.23 -19.55 28.97
CA ARG A 463 -8.40 -20.74 29.82
C ARG A 463 -7.10 -21.18 30.50
N PRO A 464 -7.14 -21.63 31.77
CA PRO A 464 -5.98 -22.22 32.42
C PRO A 464 -5.68 -23.63 31.91
N GLY A 465 -4.46 -24.10 32.16
CA GLY A 465 -4.00 -25.45 31.84
C GLY A 465 -3.16 -25.53 30.57
N LYS A 466 -3.04 -26.75 30.02
CA LYS A 466 -2.18 -27.02 28.86
C LYS A 466 -2.83 -26.56 27.56
N HIS A 467 -2.13 -25.68 26.84
CA HIS A 467 -2.50 -25.26 25.49
C HIS A 467 -1.63 -25.96 24.46
N SER A 468 -2.27 -26.36 23.35
CA SER A 468 -1.60 -26.92 22.19
C SER A 468 -2.03 -26.11 20.98
N LEU A 469 -1.10 -25.30 20.47
CA LEU A 469 -1.29 -24.45 19.30
C LEU A 469 -0.38 -24.95 18.18
N THR A 470 -0.76 -24.63 16.95
CA THR A 470 0.06 -24.96 15.78
C THR A 470 0.25 -23.71 14.93
N VAL A 471 1.51 -23.42 14.60
CA VAL A 471 1.87 -22.42 13.60
C VAL A 471 1.98 -23.10 12.24
N HIS A 472 1.21 -22.63 11.26
CA HIS A 472 1.29 -23.01 9.86
C HIS A 472 1.82 -21.83 9.05
N ALA A 473 3.02 -21.96 8.49
CA ALA A 473 3.56 -21.02 7.52
C ALA A 473 3.38 -21.58 6.10
N LEU A 474 2.49 -20.96 5.34
CA LEU A 474 2.05 -21.40 4.02
C LEU A 474 2.55 -20.43 2.95
N CYS A 475 3.31 -20.92 1.96
CA CYS A 475 3.74 -20.10 0.82
C CYS A 475 2.60 -19.95 -0.19
N ASP A 476 2.31 -18.78 -0.75
CA ASP A 476 1.21 -18.65 -1.70
C ASP A 476 1.53 -19.07 -3.14
N SER A 477 2.84 -19.23 -3.45
CA SER A 477 3.34 -19.35 -4.82
C SER A 477 3.92 -20.73 -5.16
N TYR A 478 4.35 -21.50 -4.16
CA TYR A 478 4.92 -22.84 -4.35
C TYR A 478 4.21 -23.87 -3.49
N VAL A 479 4.04 -25.08 -4.05
CA VAL A 479 3.46 -26.24 -3.35
C VAL A 479 4.59 -27.09 -2.76
N GLY A 480 4.44 -27.53 -1.51
CA GLY A 480 5.34 -28.51 -0.89
C GLY A 480 6.51 -27.93 -0.11
N ILE A 481 6.53 -26.61 0.12
CA ILE A 481 7.56 -25.92 0.94
C ILE A 481 7.00 -25.37 2.27
N ASP A 482 5.76 -25.72 2.60
CA ASP A 482 5.07 -25.27 3.81
C ASP A 482 5.78 -25.75 5.08
N LYS A 483 5.63 -24.97 6.16
CA LYS A 483 6.19 -25.29 7.47
C LYS A 483 5.10 -25.36 8.52
N LYS A 484 5.25 -26.33 9.43
CA LYS A 484 4.37 -26.55 10.56
C LYS A 484 5.22 -26.64 11.81
N VAL A 485 4.87 -25.88 12.84
CA VAL A 485 5.52 -25.92 14.16
C VAL A 485 4.43 -26.07 15.22
N ASP A 486 4.52 -27.11 16.03
CA ASP A 486 3.57 -27.35 17.12
C ASP A 486 4.13 -26.72 18.41
N LEU A 487 3.32 -25.88 19.06
CA LEU A 487 3.63 -25.14 20.28
C LEU A 487 2.81 -25.72 21.43
N ASN A 488 3.48 -26.11 22.51
CA ASN A 488 2.83 -26.60 23.71
C ASN A 488 3.36 -25.81 24.90
N PHE A 489 2.46 -25.16 25.64
CA PHE A 489 2.80 -24.41 26.85
C PHE A 489 1.70 -24.61 27.89
N ASN A 490 2.04 -24.35 29.15
CA ASN A 490 1.11 -24.42 30.27
C ASN A 490 0.75 -23.00 30.72
N VAL A 491 -0.51 -22.79 31.05
CA VAL A 491 -1.03 -21.52 31.56
C VAL A 491 -1.47 -21.73 32.99
N SER A 492 -0.94 -20.92 33.90
CA SER A 492 -1.30 -20.93 35.31
C SER A 492 -2.43 -19.95 35.61
N THR A 493 -3.12 -20.15 36.73
CA THR A 493 -4.07 -19.17 37.25
C THR A 493 -3.32 -18.08 38.05
N GLU A 494 -3.95 -16.92 38.19
CA GLU A 494 -3.42 -15.81 38.98
C GLU A 494 -3.15 -16.20 40.45
N ASP A 495 -3.90 -17.16 40.98
CA ASP A 495 -3.72 -17.69 42.34
C ASP A 495 -2.48 -18.57 42.50
N GLU A 496 -2.06 -19.27 41.43
CA GLU A 496 -0.91 -20.18 41.44
C GLU A 496 0.41 -19.42 41.35
N VAL A 497 0.43 -18.34 40.57
CA VAL A 497 1.62 -17.52 40.30
C VAL A 497 1.32 -16.10 40.74
N LYS A 498 1.68 -15.78 41.98
CA LYS A 498 1.55 -14.41 42.49
C LYS A 498 2.57 -13.52 41.79
N ARG A 499 2.08 -12.57 40.99
CA ARG A 499 2.88 -11.53 40.37
C ARG A 499 3.54 -10.67 41.45
N GLU A 500 4.85 -10.49 41.35
CA GLU A 500 5.51 -9.41 42.05
C GLU A 500 5.17 -8.11 41.30
N ILE A 501 4.28 -7.30 41.88
CA ILE A 501 3.99 -5.96 41.34
C ILE A 501 5.26 -5.14 41.52
N PHE A 502 6.01 -4.94 40.43
CA PHE A 502 7.13 -4.00 40.43
C PHE A 502 6.56 -2.60 40.34
N VAL A 503 6.42 -1.94 41.49
CA VAL A 503 6.09 -0.52 41.55
C VAL A 503 7.33 0.25 41.11
N HIS A 504 7.23 1.05 40.05
CA HIS A 504 8.36 1.87 39.62
C HIS A 504 8.65 2.91 40.74
N PRO A 505 9.92 3.22 41.07
CA PRO A 505 10.22 4.20 42.12
C PRO A 505 9.58 5.57 41.87
N GLU A 506 9.39 5.95 40.61
CA GLU A 506 8.68 7.18 40.23
C GLU A 506 7.17 7.12 40.58
N ASP A 507 6.56 5.93 40.60
CA ASP A 507 5.16 5.75 41.02
C ASP A 507 5.04 5.84 42.55
N GLU A 508 6.03 5.33 43.31
CA GLU A 508 6.09 5.54 44.76
C GLU A 508 6.27 7.03 45.11
N GLU A 509 7.05 7.77 44.32
CA GLU A 509 7.21 9.22 44.49
C GLU A 509 5.94 10.00 44.16
N LEU A 510 5.15 9.56 43.17
CA LEU A 510 3.86 10.16 42.82
C LEU A 510 2.82 9.99 43.95
N ASP A 511 2.81 8.84 44.62
CA ASP A 511 1.93 8.61 45.79
C ASP A 511 2.32 9.45 47.01
N LEU A 512 3.60 9.85 47.11
CA LEU A 512 4.09 10.76 48.16
C LEU A 512 3.83 12.23 47.85
N GLN A 513 3.47 12.57 46.61
CA GLN A 513 3.08 13.93 46.27
C GLN A 513 1.70 14.23 46.86
N PRO A 514 1.54 15.39 47.53
CA PRO A 514 0.23 15.80 48.00
C PRO A 514 -0.70 15.88 46.81
N THR A 515 -1.88 15.26 46.92
CA THR A 515 -2.89 15.38 45.87
C THR A 515 -3.20 16.85 45.63
N LEU A 516 -3.62 17.20 44.41
CA LEU A 516 -3.96 18.58 44.05
C LEU A 516 -4.97 19.20 45.04
N PHE A 517 -5.86 18.37 45.60
CA PHE A 517 -6.81 18.75 46.65
C PHE A 517 -6.14 19.07 47.98
N GLN A 518 -5.15 18.28 48.39
CA GLN A 518 -4.39 18.46 49.63
C GLN A 518 -3.47 19.69 49.54
N GLN A 519 -2.92 19.97 48.37
CA GLN A 519 -2.16 21.19 48.11
C GLN A 519 -3.04 22.44 48.21
N PHE A 520 -4.27 22.37 47.69
CA PHE A 520 -5.27 23.45 47.78
C PHE A 520 -5.73 23.72 49.22
N MET A 521 -5.92 22.66 50.01
CA MET A 521 -6.31 22.77 51.43
C MET A 521 -5.15 23.24 52.32
N GLY A 522 -3.91 22.89 51.97
CA GLY A 522 -2.71 23.36 52.66
C GLY A 522 -2.48 24.87 52.50
N GLU A 523 -2.76 25.44 51.32
CA GLU A 523 -2.73 26.90 51.11
C GLU A 523 -3.84 27.64 51.86
N LEU A 524 -4.98 26.98 52.14
CA LEU A 524 -6.09 27.58 52.90
C LEU A 524 -5.88 27.54 54.43
N GLY A 525 -4.97 26.69 54.92
CA GLY A 525 -4.72 26.50 56.36
C GLY A 525 -3.46 27.19 56.90
N GLY A 526 -2.74 27.95 56.06
CA GLY A 526 -1.43 28.50 56.39
C GLY A 526 -1.41 29.90 57.00
N ASP A 527 -2.55 30.57 57.14
CA ASP A 527 -2.63 31.99 57.56
C ASP A 527 -3.43 32.19 58.87
N ASP A 528 -3.24 31.34 59.89
CA ASP A 528 -3.68 31.67 61.26
C ASP A 528 -2.54 31.45 62.26
N ASP A 529 -1.73 32.50 62.40
CA ASP A 529 -0.83 32.72 63.53
C ASP A 529 -1.66 32.97 64.79
N SER A 530 -1.62 32.07 65.78
CA SER A 530 -1.66 32.48 67.20
C SER A 530 -1.16 31.39 68.15
N GLU A 531 -0.29 31.88 69.02
CA GLU A 531 0.47 31.27 70.11
C GLU A 531 -0.41 30.53 71.13
N GLU A 532 0.05 29.38 71.66
CA GLU A 532 -0.06 29.00 73.09
C GLU A 532 0.70 27.70 73.42
N GLU A 533 0.95 27.49 74.71
CA GLU A 533 2.16 26.97 75.35
C GLU A 533 2.31 25.45 75.60
N GLU A 534 3.59 25.08 75.83
CA GLU A 534 4.18 24.10 76.79
C GLU A 534 3.90 22.57 76.74
N ASP A 535 5.02 21.85 76.57
CA ASP A 535 5.50 20.62 77.24
C ASP A 535 4.62 19.36 77.37
N GLU A 536 5.04 18.25 76.74
CA GLU A 536 5.60 17.08 77.47
C GLU A 536 6.16 15.98 76.52
N LYS A 537 7.02 15.14 77.12
CA LYS A 537 8.01 14.23 76.51
C LYS A 537 7.49 12.84 76.12
N LYS A 538 8.21 12.23 75.15
CA LYS A 538 8.45 10.77 74.90
C LYS A 538 7.20 10.00 74.42
N GLU A 539 7.27 8.98 73.56
CA GLU A 539 8.27 7.91 73.42
C GLU A 539 8.10 7.17 72.07
N LYS A 540 9.12 6.41 71.69
CA LYS A 540 9.22 5.55 70.50
C LYS A 540 8.14 4.47 70.47
N THR A 541 7.70 4.06 69.27
CA THR A 541 7.51 2.65 68.89
C THR A 541 7.45 2.46 67.37
N LYS A 542 8.40 1.70 66.81
CA LYS A 542 8.14 0.72 65.74
C LYS A 542 7.79 -0.63 66.44
N PRO A 543 7.53 -1.72 65.71
CA PRO A 543 6.38 -2.02 64.84
C PRO A 543 5.69 -3.31 65.35
N VAL A 544 4.46 -3.66 64.93
CA VAL A 544 3.95 -5.03 65.10
C VAL A 544 3.20 -5.53 63.88
N GLU A 545 3.50 -6.80 63.62
CA GLU A 545 3.14 -7.69 62.53
C GLU A 545 1.65 -8.00 62.36
N LYS A 546 1.39 -8.53 61.16
CA LYS A 546 0.24 -9.32 60.68
C LYS A 546 -0.36 -10.25 61.75
N LEU A 547 -1.67 -10.51 61.66
CA LEU A 547 -2.17 -11.86 61.40
C LEU A 547 -3.67 -11.92 61.07
N SER A 548 -3.96 -13.01 60.40
CA SER A 548 -5.14 -13.52 59.72
C SER A 548 -6.36 -13.91 60.58
N ASP A 549 -7.43 -14.20 59.84
CA ASP A 549 -8.50 -15.18 60.09
C ASP A 549 -9.75 -14.78 60.89
N GLY A 550 -10.87 -14.70 60.16
CA GLY A 550 -11.91 -15.73 60.32
C GLY A 550 -13.27 -15.34 60.91
N LYS A 551 -14.30 -15.58 60.08
CA LYS A 551 -15.63 -16.17 60.40
C LYS A 551 -16.88 -15.29 60.60
N GLN A 552 -17.86 -15.65 59.77
CA GLN A 552 -19.33 -15.51 59.79
C GLN A 552 -20.02 -15.31 61.15
N GLN A 553 -21.07 -14.46 61.21
CA GLN A 553 -22.48 -14.87 61.43
C GLN A 553 -23.51 -13.69 61.45
N LYS A 554 -24.56 -13.87 60.62
CA LYS A 554 -26.02 -13.67 60.78
C LYS A 554 -26.67 -12.67 61.79
N ALA A 555 -27.84 -12.19 61.33
CA ALA A 555 -29.08 -11.79 62.04
C ALA A 555 -29.12 -10.34 62.57
N GLU A 556 -30.19 -9.54 62.54
CA GLU A 556 -31.59 -9.55 62.07
C GLU A 556 -32.20 -8.19 62.53
N SER A 557 -33.42 -7.86 62.04
CA SER A 557 -34.45 -6.96 62.65
C SER A 557 -34.43 -5.43 62.43
N ASP A 558 -35.45 -5.02 61.68
CA ASP A 558 -36.57 -4.12 62.05
C ASP A 558 -36.61 -2.60 61.72
N ASP A 559 -37.69 -2.30 60.97
CA ASP A 559 -38.63 -1.16 61.02
C ASP A 559 -38.15 0.29 60.82
N ASP A 560 -38.68 0.99 59.79
CA ASP A 560 -39.97 1.68 59.93
C ASP A 560 -40.47 2.34 58.61
N LYS A 561 -41.74 2.02 58.29
CA LYS A 561 -42.84 2.77 57.64
C LYS A 561 -42.59 3.96 56.69
N LYS A 562 -43.28 3.89 55.54
CA LYS A 562 -44.48 4.68 55.13
C LYS A 562 -44.54 4.75 53.59
N ASP A 563 -45.66 4.78 52.89
CA ASP A 563 -47.10 4.50 53.06
C ASP A 563 -47.68 4.78 51.65
N GLY A 564 -48.72 4.04 51.24
CA GLY A 564 -49.54 4.31 50.05
C GLY A 564 -49.22 3.35 48.90
N ASP A 565 -49.84 2.17 48.77
CA ASP A 565 -51.28 1.91 48.59
C ASP A 565 -51.91 2.90 47.58
N ASP A 566 -52.61 2.47 46.54
CA ASP A 566 -53.36 1.24 46.41
C ASP A 566 -53.78 1.05 44.94
N SER A 567 -53.87 -0.22 44.55
CA SER A 567 -54.95 -0.88 43.80
C SER A 567 -55.64 -0.16 42.60
N ASP A 568 -56.13 -0.84 41.57
CA ASP A 568 -56.60 -2.21 41.51
C ASP A 568 -56.83 -2.58 40.03
N SER A 569 -56.82 -3.89 39.77
CA SER A 569 -57.72 -4.63 38.85
C SER A 569 -58.01 -4.11 37.43
N SER A 570 -58.30 -4.91 36.43
CA SER A 570 -58.30 -6.33 36.11
C SER A 570 -58.85 -6.37 34.67
N ASP A 571 -58.62 -7.49 33.98
CA ASP A 571 -59.42 -7.96 32.83
C ASP A 571 -59.31 -7.12 31.54
N SER A 572 -59.48 -7.67 30.35
CA SER A 572 -59.38 -9.00 29.75
C SER A 572 -59.52 -8.74 28.24
N ASP A 573 -59.17 -9.74 27.43
CA ASP A 573 -59.74 -9.98 26.09
C ASP A 573 -59.27 -9.16 24.87
N SER A 574 -58.54 -9.91 24.03
CA SER A 574 -58.94 -10.27 22.65
C SER A 574 -58.43 -9.49 21.43
N ASP A 575 -57.98 -10.32 20.48
CA ASP A 575 -58.01 -10.23 19.01
C ASP A 575 -57.04 -9.35 18.21
N GLY A 576 -56.21 -10.04 17.43
CA GLY A 576 -56.31 -10.04 15.96
C GLY A 576 -55.53 -8.96 15.19
N ASP A 577 -54.38 -9.32 14.60
CA ASP A 577 -54.23 -9.74 13.19
C ASP A 577 -52.80 -10.28 12.93
#